data_AF-A0A2M9R649-F1
#
_entry.id   AF-A0A2M9R649-F1
#
_cell.length_a   1.000
_cell.length_b   1.000
_cell.length_c   1.000
_cell.angle_alpha   90.00
_cell.angle_beta   90.00
_cell.angle_gamma   90.00
#
_symmetry.space_group_name_H-M   'P 1'
#
loop_
_entity.id
_entity.type
_entity.pdbx_description
1 polymer ?
#
loop_
_entity_poly.entity_id
_entity_poly.type
_entity_poly.pdbx_seq_one_letter_code
_entity_poly.pdbx_strand_id
1 'polypeptide(L)'
;MYKFLFYKLYRFAKAQEQTVPPNFGFVALATIFELLHFAIIAVFFKIVGLEINLISKEVFVALIFIFGFSINYFLFIKSKLIYRINEEYQKQNRTVWKDNVLFFSYIIFIYLVMLLEVWVYQNYNV
;
A
#
# COMPACT_ATOMS: atom_id res chain seq x y z
N MET A 1 -3.57 6.12 11.63
CA MET A 1 -2.41 5.53 10.92
C MET A 1 -2.63 5.47 9.40
N TYR A 2 -3.75 4.94 8.91
CA TYR A 2 -4.03 4.79 7.47
C TYR A 2 -4.04 6.09 6.64
N LYS A 3 -4.68 7.17 7.13
CA LYS A 3 -4.70 8.48 6.42
C LYS A 3 -3.29 9.04 6.16
N PHE A 4 -2.38 8.84 7.12
CA PHE A 4 -1.01 9.33 7.03
C PHE A 4 -0.24 8.65 5.88
N LEU A 5 -0.44 7.34 5.67
CA LEU A 5 0.20 6.61 4.58
C LEU A 5 -0.26 7.15 3.23
N PHE A 6 -1.57 7.30 3.02
CA PHE A 6 -2.10 7.88 1.77
C PHE A 6 -1.62 9.31 1.54
N TYR A 7 -1.55 10.13 2.61
CA TYR A 7 -0.94 11.46 2.51
C TYR A 7 0.50 11.39 1.99
N LYS A 8 1.34 10.48 2.51
CA LYS A 8 2.72 10.32 2.05
C LYS A 8 2.81 9.84 0.60
N LEU A 9 1.99 8.86 0.22
CA LEU A 9 1.92 8.40 -1.18
C LEU A 9 1.54 9.55 -2.12
N TYR A 10 0.60 10.41 -1.72
CA TYR A 10 0.22 11.58 -2.50
C TYR A 10 1.35 12.61 -2.59
N ARG A 11 2.11 12.83 -1.51
CA ARG A 11 3.29 13.70 -1.54
C ARG A 11 4.39 13.17 -2.46
N PHE A 12 4.60 11.85 -2.52
CA PHE A 12 5.52 11.25 -3.48
C PHE A 12 5.04 11.40 -4.92
N ALA A 13 3.75 11.15 -5.18
CA ALA A 13 3.16 11.38 -6.49
C ALA A 13 3.30 12.85 -6.93
N LYS A 14 3.07 13.79 -6.02
CA LYS A 14 3.23 15.22 -6.29
C LYS A 14 4.69 15.60 -6.55
N ALA A 15 5.65 14.98 -5.88
CA ALA A 15 7.07 15.22 -6.15
C ALA A 15 7.50 14.77 -7.56
N GLN A 16 6.72 13.90 -8.21
CA GLN A 16 6.95 13.38 -9.56
C GLN A 16 5.98 13.99 -10.59
N GLU A 17 5.33 15.11 -10.27
CA GLU A 17 4.26 15.70 -11.10
C GLU A 17 4.73 16.14 -12.50
N GLN A 18 6.04 16.34 -12.67
CA GLN A 18 6.66 16.65 -13.96
C GLN A 18 6.71 15.44 -14.92
N THR A 19 6.58 14.22 -14.40
CA THR A 19 6.66 12.97 -15.17
C THR A 19 5.30 12.30 -15.32
N VAL A 20 4.51 12.27 -14.24
CA VAL A 20 3.18 11.63 -14.22
C VAL A 20 2.20 12.52 -13.46
N PRO A 21 0.95 12.72 -13.94
CA PRO A 21 -0.02 13.50 -13.20
C PRO A 21 -0.24 12.96 -11.78
N PRO A 22 -0.30 13.82 -10.74
CA PRO A 22 -0.34 13.38 -9.34
C PRO A 22 -1.47 12.40 -9.02
N ASN A 23 -2.61 12.51 -9.71
CA ASN A 23 -3.75 11.61 -9.51
C ASN A 23 -3.44 10.19 -9.96
N PHE A 24 -2.84 10.03 -11.14
CA PHE A 24 -2.44 8.72 -11.66
C PHE A 24 -1.30 8.13 -10.84
N GLY A 25 -0.28 8.95 -10.53
CA GLY A 25 0.84 8.52 -9.68
C GLY A 25 0.37 8.06 -8.30
N PHE A 26 -0.54 8.82 -7.66
CA PHE A 26 -1.09 8.45 -6.36
C PHE A 26 -1.89 7.14 -6.42
N VAL A 27 -2.79 6.99 -7.39
CA VAL A 27 -3.62 5.78 -7.50
C VAL A 27 -2.76 4.54 -7.76
N ALA A 28 -1.74 4.65 -8.61
CA ALA A 28 -0.79 3.56 -8.85
C ALA A 28 -0.06 3.17 -7.56
N LEU A 29 0.49 4.16 -6.84
CA LEU A 29 1.17 3.93 -5.56
C LEU A 29 0.25 3.31 -4.50
N ALA A 30 -0.98 3.82 -4.35
CA ALA A 30 -1.97 3.28 -3.42
C ALA A 30 -2.32 1.81 -3.75
N THR A 31 -2.48 1.49 -5.03
CA THR A 31 -2.81 0.14 -5.50
C THR A 31 -1.66 -0.84 -5.23
N ILE A 32 -0.40 -0.44 -5.51
CA ILE A 32 0.78 -1.24 -5.15
C ILE A 32 0.85 -1.45 -3.63
N PHE A 33 0.54 -0.41 -2.87
CA PHE A 33 0.57 -0.48 -1.42
C PHE A 33 -0.50 -1.43 -0.85
N GLU A 34 -1.68 -1.48 -1.45
CA GLU A 34 -2.72 -2.46 -1.11
C GLU A 34 -2.29 -3.89 -1.45
N LEU A 35 -1.65 -4.11 -2.60
CA LEU A 35 -1.07 -5.41 -2.95
C LEU A 35 -0.09 -5.92 -1.89
N LEU A 36 0.77 -5.04 -1.37
CA LEU A 36 1.70 -5.39 -0.30
C LEU A 36 0.98 -5.78 1.00
N HIS A 37 -0.14 -5.11 1.34
CA HIS A 37 -0.95 -5.51 2.49
C HIS A 37 -1.62 -6.87 2.28
N PHE A 38 -2.16 -7.14 1.09
CA PHE A 38 -2.73 -8.44 0.79
C PHE A 38 -1.69 -9.55 0.87
N ALA A 39 -0.46 -9.30 0.43
CA ALA A 39 0.64 -10.24 0.59
C ALA A 39 0.91 -10.53 2.09
N ILE A 40 1.01 -9.48 2.92
CA ILE A 40 1.17 -9.63 4.37
C ILE A 40 0.03 -10.48 4.99
N ILE A 41 -1.21 -10.19 4.63
CA ILE A 41 -2.38 -10.93 5.12
C ILE A 41 -2.31 -12.40 4.68
N ALA A 42 -1.92 -12.68 3.44
CA ALA A 42 -1.77 -14.04 2.93
C ALA A 42 -0.68 -14.82 3.70
N VAL A 43 0.43 -14.18 4.05
CA VAL A 43 1.48 -14.78 4.89
C VAL A 43 0.94 -15.15 6.27
N PHE A 44 0.17 -14.25 6.90
CA PHE A 44 -0.46 -14.55 8.19
C PHE A 44 -1.47 -15.70 8.11
N PHE A 45 -2.30 -15.74 7.06
CA PHE A 45 -3.21 -16.87 6.84
C PHE A 45 -2.47 -18.19 6.71
N LYS A 46 -1.36 -18.20 5.98
CA LYS A 46 -0.51 -19.39 5.86
C LYS A 46 0.05 -19.86 7.21
N ILE A 47 0.49 -18.93 8.07
CA ILE A 47 1.00 -19.26 9.41
C ILE A 47 -0.06 -19.94 10.29
N VAL A 48 -1.33 -19.54 10.15
CA VAL A 48 -2.45 -20.17 10.90
C VAL A 48 -3.02 -21.40 10.21
N GLY A 49 -2.40 -21.89 9.14
CA GLY A 49 -2.81 -23.10 8.41
C GLY A 49 -4.01 -22.91 7.49
N LEU A 50 -4.36 -21.66 7.13
CA LEU A 50 -5.42 -21.35 6.17
C LEU A 50 -4.83 -21.18 4.78
N GLU A 51 -5.14 -22.11 3.88
CA GLU A 51 -4.75 -22.04 2.48
C GLU A 51 -5.78 -21.25 1.67
N ILE A 52 -5.32 -20.15 1.05
CA ILE A 52 -6.13 -19.40 0.09
C ILE A 52 -5.89 -19.99 -1.29
N ASN A 53 -6.84 -20.78 -1.79
CA ASN A 53 -6.81 -21.30 -3.16
C ASN A 53 -7.16 -20.19 -4.15
N LEU A 54 -6.14 -19.64 -4.79
CA LEU A 54 -6.25 -18.65 -5.86
C LEU A 54 -6.32 -19.35 -7.22
N ILE A 55 -7.12 -18.81 -8.15
CA ILE A 55 -7.28 -19.31 -9.53
C ILE A 55 -5.91 -19.45 -10.22
N SER A 56 -5.10 -18.39 -10.14
CA SER A 56 -3.65 -18.38 -10.36
C SER A 56 -3.09 -17.08 -9.78
N LYS A 57 -1.80 -17.06 -9.40
CA LYS A 57 -1.19 -15.89 -8.74
C LYS A 57 -1.19 -14.67 -9.66
N GLU A 58 -0.90 -14.89 -10.94
CA GLU A 58 -0.82 -13.86 -11.98
C GLU A 58 -2.18 -13.22 -12.22
N VAL A 59 -3.24 -14.04 -12.36
CA VAL A 59 -4.60 -13.55 -12.55
C VAL A 59 -5.08 -12.82 -11.30
N PHE A 60 -4.78 -13.34 -10.10
CA PHE A 60 -5.16 -12.67 -8.86
C PHE A 60 -4.51 -11.29 -8.72
N VAL A 61 -3.20 -11.18 -8.98
CA VAL A 61 -2.48 -9.89 -8.97
C VAL A 61 -3.05 -8.93 -10.01
N ALA A 62 -3.32 -9.41 -11.23
CA ALA A 62 -3.91 -8.59 -12.28
C ALA A 62 -5.31 -8.08 -11.90
N LEU A 63 -6.16 -8.94 -11.33
CA LEU A 63 -7.48 -8.56 -10.85
C LEU A 63 -7.40 -7.52 -9.73
N ILE A 64 -6.55 -7.74 -8.72
CA ILE A 64 -6.35 -6.74 -7.66
C ILE A 64 -5.83 -5.44 -8.25
N PHE A 65 -4.93 -5.47 -9.23
CA PHE A 65 -4.43 -4.25 -9.83
C PHE A 65 -5.56 -3.48 -10.52
N ILE A 66 -6.39 -4.14 -11.33
CA ILE A 66 -7.50 -3.50 -12.05
C ILE A 66 -8.57 -2.98 -11.07
N PHE A 67 -8.99 -3.81 -10.11
CA PHE A 67 -10.01 -3.45 -9.14
C PHE A 67 -9.50 -2.41 -8.16
N GLY A 68 -8.31 -2.60 -7.60
CA GLY A 68 -7.66 -1.68 -6.68
C GLY A 68 -7.44 -0.32 -7.33
N PHE A 69 -6.96 -0.27 -8.58
CA PHE A 69 -6.83 0.98 -9.31
C PHE A 69 -8.18 1.69 -9.47
N SER A 70 -9.20 0.95 -9.89
CA SER A 70 -10.56 1.48 -10.06
C SER A 70 -11.14 2.01 -8.74
N ILE A 71 -11.10 1.19 -7.68
CA ILE A 71 -11.60 1.54 -6.35
C ILE A 71 -10.85 2.74 -5.80
N ASN A 72 -9.52 2.76 -5.86
CA ASN A 72 -8.71 3.88 -5.40
C ASN A 72 -9.02 5.17 -6.17
N TYR A 73 -9.21 5.08 -7.50
CA TYR A 73 -9.61 6.22 -8.29
C TYR A 73 -10.98 6.78 -7.84
N PHE A 74 -11.99 5.93 -7.70
CA PHE A 74 -13.31 6.37 -7.25
C PHE A 74 -13.28 6.93 -5.81
N LEU A 75 -12.65 6.21 -4.90
CA LEU A 75 -12.61 6.53 -3.48
C LEU A 75 -11.78 7.79 -3.21
N PHE A 76 -10.60 7.94 -3.81
CA PHE A 76 -9.70 9.03 -3.45
C PHE A 76 -9.75 10.22 -4.40
N ILE A 77 -9.80 9.95 -5.71
CA ILE A 77 -9.78 11.00 -6.73
C ILE A 77 -11.20 11.55 -6.95
N LYS A 78 -12.16 10.69 -7.30
CA LYS A 78 -13.53 11.14 -7.63
C LYS A 78 -14.27 11.72 -6.44
N SER A 79 -14.12 11.13 -5.25
CA SER A 79 -14.71 11.70 -4.02
C SER A 79 -13.92 12.90 -3.45
N LYS A 80 -12.76 13.23 -4.06
CA LYS A 80 -11.80 14.24 -3.58
C LYS A 80 -11.27 13.98 -2.15
N LEU A 81 -11.34 12.74 -1.65
CA LEU A 81 -10.88 12.40 -0.30
C LEU A 81 -9.39 12.67 -0.11
N ILE A 82 -8.54 12.43 -1.12
CA ILE A 82 -7.09 12.65 -0.98
C ILE A 82 -6.74 14.13 -0.79
N TYR A 83 -7.49 15.04 -1.43
CA TYR A 83 -7.29 16.47 -1.26
C TYR A 83 -7.68 16.94 0.14
N ARG A 84 -8.80 16.43 0.67
CA ARG A 84 -9.21 16.68 2.07
C ARG A 84 -8.18 16.18 3.07
N ILE A 85 -7.63 14.98 2.85
CA ILE A 85 -6.53 14.45 3.67
C ILE A 85 -5.29 15.35 3.57
N ASN A 86 -4.91 15.78 2.36
CA ASN A 86 -3.75 16.65 2.19
C ASN A 86 -3.92 18.00 2.90
N GLU A 87 -5.09 18.63 2.81
CA GLU A 87 -5.40 19.87 3.54
C GLU A 87 -5.37 19.68 5.06
N GLU A 88 -5.97 18.58 5.56
CA GLU A 88 -5.96 18.22 6.99
C GLU A 88 -4.52 18.15 7.51
N TYR A 89 -3.63 17.47 6.79
CA TYR A 89 -2.24 17.29 7.19
C TYR A 89 -1.39 18.56 7.02
N GLN A 90 -1.68 19.40 6.01
CA GLN A 90 -1.03 20.70 5.87
C GLN A 90 -1.37 21.65 7.03
N LYS A 91 -2.62 21.66 7.50
CA LYS A 91 -3.05 22.50 8.63
C LYS A 91 -2.45 22.08 9.96
N GLN A 92 -2.09 20.81 10.11
CA GLN A 92 -1.48 20.28 11.35
C GLN A 92 -0.01 20.65 11.53
N ASN A 93 0.62 21.32 10.55
CA ASN A 93 2.02 21.74 10.57
C ASN A 93 2.99 20.63 11.06
N ARG A 94 2.73 19.39 10.63
CA ARG A 94 3.48 18.22 11.11
C ARG A 94 4.94 18.28 10.68
N THR A 95 5.82 17.88 11.58
CA THR A 95 7.25 17.84 11.29
C THR A 95 7.57 16.69 10.32
N VAL A 96 8.07 17.05 9.13
CA VAL A 96 8.30 16.12 8.00
C VAL A 96 9.16 14.91 8.37
N TRP A 97 10.14 15.06 9.25
CA TRP A 97 11.03 13.97 9.64
C TRP A 97 10.31 12.85 10.41
N LYS A 98 9.37 13.20 11.31
CA LYS A 98 8.59 12.20 12.08
C LYS A 98 7.75 11.35 11.15
N ASP A 99 7.19 12.00 10.14
CA ASP A 99 6.42 11.37 9.08
C ASP A 99 7.31 10.46 8.21
N ASN A 100 8.53 10.88 7.86
CA ASN A 100 9.47 10.00 7.15
C ASN A 100 9.84 8.76 7.99
N VAL A 101 10.10 8.94 9.29
CA VAL A 101 10.42 7.83 10.19
C VAL A 101 9.26 6.85 10.27
N LEU A 102 8.02 7.32 10.48
CA LEU A 102 6.83 6.45 10.51
C LEU A 102 6.64 5.67 9.20
N PHE A 103 6.84 6.33 8.05
CA PHE A 103 6.75 5.65 6.76
C PHE A 103 7.85 4.61 6.59
N PHE A 104 9.09 4.93 6.98
CA PHE A 104 10.21 4.01 6.88
C PHE A 104 10.07 2.80 7.81
N SER A 105 9.63 3.01 9.05
CA SER A 105 9.31 1.90 9.97
C SER A 105 8.23 0.99 9.41
N TYR A 106 7.25 1.54 8.68
CA TYR A 106 6.25 0.75 7.99
C TYR A 106 6.84 -0.08 6.84
N ILE A 107 7.77 0.48 6.05
CA ILE A 107 8.49 -0.29 5.02
C ILE A 107 9.33 -1.41 5.63
N ILE A 108 10.04 -1.15 6.73
CA ILE A 108 10.78 -2.18 7.46
C ILE A 108 9.84 -3.28 7.93
N PHE A 109 8.67 -2.94 8.46
CA PHE A 109 7.69 -3.93 8.88
C PHE A 109 7.26 -4.84 7.71
N ILE A 110 6.93 -4.28 6.53
CA ILE A 110 6.62 -5.09 5.35
C ILE A 110 7.77 -6.04 5.02
N TYR A 111 9.02 -5.53 5.04
CA TYR A 111 10.20 -6.33 4.72
C TYR A 111 10.40 -7.48 5.71
N LEU A 112 10.19 -7.24 7.01
CA LEU A 112 10.25 -8.29 8.03
C LEU A 112 9.19 -9.37 7.83
N VAL A 113 7.97 -9.01 7.39
CA VAL A 113 6.93 -10.00 7.06
C VAL A 113 7.33 -10.85 5.84
N MET A 114 7.93 -10.23 4.81
CA MET A 114 8.44 -11.00 3.65
C MET A 114 9.55 -11.97 4.05
N LEU A 115 10.46 -11.57 4.95
CA LEU A 115 11.47 -12.49 5.49
C LEU A 115 10.83 -13.66 6.27
N LEU A 116 9.79 -13.36 7.05
CA LEU A 116 9.04 -14.39 7.76
C LEU A 116 8.38 -15.38 6.79
N GLU A 117 7.80 -14.91 5.68
CA GLU A 117 7.24 -15.78 4.63
C GLU A 117 8.28 -16.76 4.09
N VAL A 118 9.46 -16.26 3.73
CA VAL A 118 10.56 -17.08 3.23
C VAL A 118 10.99 -18.10 4.27
N TRP A 119 11.12 -17.68 5.53
CA TRP A 119 11.46 -18.58 6.62
C TRP A 119 10.40 -19.66 6.86
N VAL A 120 9.11 -19.31 6.85
CA VAL A 120 8.01 -20.28 6.98
C VAL A 120 8.04 -21.28 5.83
N TYR A 121 8.27 -20.82 4.60
CA TYR A 121 8.39 -21.69 3.44
C TYR A 121 9.54 -22.70 3.59
N GLN A 122 10.69 -22.26 4.10
CA GLN A 122 11.86 -23.13 4.28
C GLN A 122 11.70 -24.16 5.41
N ASN A 123 10.95 -23.85 6.47
CA ASN A 123 10.91 -24.69 7.68
C ASN A 123 9.65 -25.54 7.83
N TYR A 124 8.55 -25.20 7.16
CA TYR A 124 7.24 -25.85 7.38
C TYR A 124 6.58 -26.42 6.11
N ASN A 125 7.16 -26.20 4.92
CA ASN A 125 6.65 -26.73 3.66
C ASN A 125 7.57 -27.79 3.02
N VAL A 126 8.15 -28.69 3.85
CA VAL A 126 8.68 -29.99 3.40
C VAL A 126 7.56 -31.02 3.42
#